data_AF-A0A355M8J0-F1
#
_entry.id   AF-A0A355M8J0-F1
#
_cell.length_a   1.000
_cell.length_b   1.000
_cell.length_c   1.000
_cell.angle_alpha   90.00
_cell.angle_beta   90.00
_cell.angle_gamma   90.00
#
_symmetry.space_group_name_H-M   'P 1'
#
loop_
_entity.id
_entity.type
_entity.pdbx_description
1 polymer ?
#
loop_
_entity_poly.entity_id
_entity_poly.type
_entity_poly.pdbx_seq_one_letter_code
_entity_poly.pdbx_strand_id
1 'polypeptide(L)'
;MNGKKSRSVNYMKTKISIIVLCVCLFSFSLLAKEYRDINVYVTFSSGSKEYMVSFNNYLEAQGILKKYNIVPFIRSHPVHLSLYLTTYDVKNLPAIIETVKKLSVYMKRFKIKATNLEASAGNWVLYNVDNSKLEDGNNNPLQVYADAAVNILQNFRYKQATIPSWANAYPEKKQAFYLYGSPNVYMQFNPHFSVYAANIPKSQEKEYQSDITKCIKDFPSRNIESVAQAICVGYVDTNGQVTEELASFPLK
;
A
#
# COMPACT_ATOMS: atom_id res chain seq x y z
N MET A 1 -70.26 -31.75 4.63
CA MET A 1 -69.42 -30.59 5.03
C MET A 1 -68.09 -31.12 5.58
N ASN A 2 -66.96 -31.08 4.84
CA ASN A 2 -65.60 -31.25 5.43
C ASN A 2 -64.42 -31.03 4.43
N GLY A 3 -64.59 -30.26 3.35
CA GLY A 3 -63.54 -30.12 2.32
C GLY A 3 -62.70 -28.82 2.34
N LYS A 4 -63.15 -27.77 3.03
CA LYS A 4 -62.55 -26.42 2.91
C LYS A 4 -61.51 -26.05 3.96
N LYS A 5 -61.47 -26.71 5.13
CA LYS A 5 -60.51 -26.37 6.20
C LYS A 5 -59.08 -26.92 5.97
N SER A 6 -58.91 -28.00 5.20
CA SER A 6 -57.60 -28.63 4.98
C SER A 6 -56.67 -27.82 4.05
N ARG A 7 -57.23 -27.20 2.99
CA ARG A 7 -56.43 -26.43 2.02
C ARG A 7 -55.88 -25.11 2.57
N SER A 8 -56.62 -24.41 3.44
CA SER A 8 -56.15 -23.12 3.98
C SER A 8 -55.01 -23.29 4.98
N VAL A 9 -55.02 -24.37 5.77
CA VAL A 9 -53.97 -24.66 6.77
C VAL A 9 -52.65 -25.02 6.08
N ASN A 10 -52.68 -25.82 5.01
CA ASN A 10 -51.47 -26.13 4.24
C ASN A 10 -50.90 -24.90 3.53
N TYR A 11 -51.75 -24.05 2.95
CA TYR A 11 -51.32 -22.80 2.31
C TYR A 11 -50.69 -21.80 3.30
N MET A 12 -51.22 -21.72 4.53
CA MET A 12 -50.65 -20.90 5.61
C MET A 12 -49.31 -21.46 6.11
N LYS A 13 -49.19 -22.78 6.28
CA LYS A 13 -47.92 -23.43 6.68
C LYS A 13 -46.83 -23.24 5.63
N THR A 14 -47.15 -23.38 4.34
CA THR A 14 -46.19 -23.16 3.25
C THR A 14 -45.74 -21.69 3.16
N LYS A 15 -46.64 -20.72 3.37
CA LYS A 15 -46.28 -19.29 3.42
C LYS A 15 -45.42 -18.92 4.62
N ILE A 16 -45.71 -19.48 5.80
CA ILE A 16 -44.89 -19.29 7.01
C ILE A 16 -43.49 -19.90 6.81
N SER A 17 -43.39 -21.10 6.21
CA SER A 17 -42.10 -21.73 5.89
C SER A 17 -41.26 -20.92 4.87
N ILE A 18 -41.89 -20.28 3.88
CA ILE A 18 -41.19 -19.44 2.90
C ILE A 18 -40.71 -18.13 3.55
N ILE A 19 -41.51 -17.50 4.41
CA ILE A 19 -41.11 -16.26 5.10
C ILE A 19 -39.96 -16.54 6.08
N VAL A 20 -39.99 -17.65 6.81
CA VAL A 20 -38.88 -18.06 7.69
C VAL A 20 -37.61 -18.35 6.89
N LEU A 21 -37.71 -19.02 5.73
CA LEU A 21 -36.55 -19.28 4.86
C LEU A 21 -35.97 -17.99 4.25
N CYS A 22 -36.80 -17.03 3.85
CA CYS A 22 -36.36 -15.73 3.35
C CYS A 22 -35.73 -14.86 4.45
N VAL A 23 -36.25 -14.90 5.69
CA VAL A 23 -35.65 -14.20 6.84
C VAL A 23 -34.32 -14.86 7.24
N CYS A 24 -34.21 -16.19 7.19
CA CYS A 24 -32.94 -16.89 7.38
C CYS A 24 -31.91 -16.51 6.29
N LEU A 25 -32.30 -16.44 5.02
CA LEU A 25 -31.41 -16.06 3.93
C LEU A 25 -30.98 -14.58 3.97
N PHE A 26 -31.86 -13.67 4.43
CA PHE A 26 -31.51 -12.26 4.63
C PHE A 26 -30.64 -12.00 5.88
N SER A 27 -30.71 -12.88 6.88
CA SER A 27 -29.89 -12.75 8.10
C SER A 27 -28.43 -13.15 7.87
N PHE A 28 -28.14 -13.98 6.87
CA PHE A 28 -26.76 -14.44 6.58
C PHE A 28 -25.97 -13.46 5.71
N SER A 29 -26.61 -12.53 5.01
CA SER A 29 -25.93 -11.52 4.19
C SER A 29 -25.31 -10.37 4.99
N LEU A 30 -25.56 -10.26 6.29
CA LEU A 30 -25.23 -9.04 7.04
C LEU A 30 -23.77 -8.90 7.52
N LEU A 31 -22.90 -9.89 7.30
CA LEU A 31 -21.46 -9.79 7.62
C LEU A 31 -20.63 -10.59 6.61
N ALA A 32 -20.75 -10.29 5.31
CA ALA A 32 -19.73 -10.73 4.38
C ALA A 32 -18.39 -10.10 4.82
N LYS A 33 -17.38 -10.94 5.10
CA LYS A 33 -16.05 -10.44 5.46
C LYS A 33 -15.48 -9.72 4.25
N GLU A 34 -15.34 -8.40 4.36
CA GLU A 34 -14.66 -7.60 3.37
C GLU A 34 -13.20 -7.45 3.78
N TYR A 35 -12.29 -7.80 2.88
CA TYR A 35 -10.86 -7.64 3.08
C TYR A 35 -10.31 -6.64 2.09
N ARG A 36 -9.50 -5.70 2.56
CA ARG A 36 -8.91 -4.63 1.76
C ARG A 36 -7.44 -4.46 2.13
N ASP A 37 -6.63 -4.12 1.13
CA ASP A 37 -5.26 -3.69 1.37
C ASP A 37 -5.27 -2.26 1.91
N ILE A 38 -4.64 -2.07 3.06
CA ILE A 38 -4.55 -0.78 3.75
C ILE A 38 -3.08 -0.48 4.00
N ASN A 39 -2.69 0.73 3.66
CA ASN A 39 -1.36 1.25 3.90
C ASN A 39 -1.40 2.22 5.09
N VAL A 40 -0.50 2.01 6.04
CA VAL A 40 -0.09 3.04 6.99
C VAL A 40 1.16 3.68 6.44
N TYR A 41 1.06 4.97 6.10
CA TYR A 41 2.09 5.69 5.35
C TYR A 41 2.39 7.06 5.96
N VAL A 42 3.51 7.64 5.56
CA VAL A 42 3.92 9.00 5.97
C VAL A 42 3.96 9.91 4.74
N THR A 43 3.49 11.14 4.93
CA THR A 43 3.62 12.23 3.96
C THR A 43 4.76 13.15 4.33
N PHE A 44 5.33 13.82 3.33
CA PHE A 44 6.54 14.63 3.48
C PHE A 44 6.37 16.01 2.84
N SER A 45 7.28 16.93 3.17
CA SER A 45 7.44 18.20 2.45
C SER A 45 7.64 17.99 0.94
N SER A 46 7.33 19.00 0.13
CA SER A 46 7.22 18.88 -1.32
C SER A 46 8.53 18.61 -2.08
N GLY A 47 9.71 18.73 -1.46
CA GLY A 47 11.00 18.58 -2.15
C GLY A 47 11.14 17.28 -2.96
N SER A 48 10.89 16.12 -2.34
CA SER A 48 10.96 14.84 -3.07
C SER A 48 9.90 14.73 -4.17
N LYS A 49 8.70 15.30 -3.94
CA LYS A 49 7.62 15.38 -4.94
C LYS A 49 8.06 16.21 -6.15
N GLU A 50 8.65 17.39 -5.93
CA GLU A 50 9.13 18.30 -6.98
C GLU A 50 10.24 17.66 -7.83
N TYR A 51 11.16 16.93 -7.19
CA TYR A 51 12.20 16.18 -7.90
C TYR A 51 11.60 15.07 -8.77
N MET A 52 10.63 14.31 -8.24
CA MET A 52 9.91 13.30 -9.03
C MET A 52 9.14 13.92 -10.20
N VAL A 53 8.48 15.07 -10.02
CA VAL A 53 7.84 15.80 -11.12
C VAL A 53 8.87 16.16 -12.20
N SER A 54 10.02 16.67 -11.78
CA SER A 54 11.10 17.06 -12.71
C SER A 54 11.62 15.87 -13.51
N PHE A 55 11.81 14.72 -12.86
CA PHE A 55 12.21 13.49 -13.54
C PHE A 55 11.14 12.98 -14.52
N ASN A 56 9.86 12.98 -14.12
CA ASN A 56 8.77 12.59 -15.01
C ASN A 56 8.65 13.50 -16.23
N ASN A 57 8.83 14.82 -16.07
CA ASN A 57 8.85 15.76 -17.17
C ASN A 57 10.05 15.51 -18.11
N TYR A 58 11.21 15.17 -17.55
CA TYR A 58 12.37 14.76 -18.34
C TYR A 58 12.07 13.51 -19.17
N LEU A 59 11.48 12.46 -18.57
CA LEU A 59 11.10 11.24 -19.30
C LEU A 59 10.06 11.48 -20.40
N GLU A 60 9.10 12.38 -20.16
CA GLU A 60 8.13 12.82 -21.17
C GLU A 60 8.85 13.50 -22.34
N ALA A 61 9.79 14.42 -22.06
CA ALA A 61 10.57 15.10 -23.09
C ALA A 61 11.49 14.15 -23.89
N GLN A 62 11.98 13.08 -23.26
CA GLN A 62 12.73 12.01 -23.95
C GLN A 62 11.82 11.03 -24.71
N GLY A 63 10.48 11.17 -24.63
CA GLY A 63 9.52 10.27 -25.27
C GLY A 63 9.39 8.90 -24.60
N ILE A 64 10.04 8.66 -23.46
CA ILE A 64 10.06 7.38 -22.75
C ILE A 64 8.66 7.00 -22.26
N LEU A 65 7.93 7.96 -21.68
CA LEU A 65 6.60 7.70 -21.15
C LEU A 65 5.64 7.25 -22.25
N LYS A 66 5.70 7.91 -23.42
CA LYS A 66 4.90 7.55 -24.59
C LYS A 66 5.31 6.21 -25.19
N LYS A 67 6.61 5.98 -25.39
CA LYS A 67 7.16 4.75 -26.01
C LYS A 67 6.68 3.48 -25.29
N TYR A 68 6.66 3.53 -23.96
CA TYR A 68 6.33 2.38 -23.11
C TYR A 68 4.96 2.45 -22.44
N ASN A 69 4.10 3.41 -22.83
CA ASN A 69 2.78 3.63 -22.27
C ASN A 69 2.78 3.73 -20.72
N ILE A 70 3.72 4.51 -20.18
CA ILE A 70 3.92 4.69 -18.74
C ILE A 70 3.12 5.89 -18.26
N VAL A 71 2.38 5.70 -17.17
CA VAL A 71 1.69 6.77 -16.46
C VAL A 71 2.37 6.96 -15.09
N PRO A 72 3.02 8.11 -14.84
CA PRO A 72 3.59 8.40 -13.54
C PRO A 72 2.54 8.40 -12.42
N PHE A 73 2.83 7.76 -11.29
CA PHE A 73 1.85 7.62 -10.19
C PHE A 73 1.41 8.97 -9.63
N ILE A 74 2.32 9.95 -9.62
CA ILE A 74 2.05 11.32 -9.13
C ILE A 74 0.90 12.04 -9.87
N ARG A 75 0.48 11.56 -11.05
CA ARG A 75 -0.66 12.12 -11.78
C ARG A 75 -2.00 11.84 -11.11
N SER A 76 -2.11 10.76 -10.33
CA SER A 76 -3.38 10.33 -9.72
C SER A 76 -3.26 9.88 -8.26
N HIS A 77 -2.05 9.79 -7.72
CA HIS A 77 -1.80 9.31 -6.36
C HIS A 77 -0.92 10.29 -5.58
N PRO A 78 -1.12 10.42 -4.25
CA PRO A 78 -0.25 11.21 -3.41
C PRO A 78 1.12 10.54 -3.24
N VAL A 79 2.17 11.36 -3.19
CA VAL A 79 3.53 10.89 -2.84
C VAL A 79 3.56 10.54 -1.36
N HIS A 80 4.01 9.33 -1.04
CA HIS A 80 4.06 8.80 0.31
C HIS A 80 5.21 7.81 0.48
N LEU A 81 5.58 7.51 1.74
CA LEU A 81 6.37 6.33 2.08
C LEU A 81 5.53 5.37 2.92
N SER A 82 5.44 4.12 2.48
CA SER A 82 4.76 3.06 3.21
C SER A 82 5.55 2.68 4.47
N LEU A 83 4.89 2.67 5.63
CA LEU A 83 5.43 2.10 6.87
C LEU A 83 4.99 0.64 7.02
N TYR A 84 3.72 0.37 6.77
CA TYR A 84 3.16 -0.99 6.81
C TYR A 84 1.95 -1.11 5.91
N LEU A 85 2.09 -1.93 4.87
CA LEU A 85 1.03 -2.27 3.93
C LEU A 85 0.70 -3.76 4.06
N THR A 86 -0.55 -4.06 4.40
CA THR A 86 -1.08 -5.43 4.45
C THR A 86 -2.59 -5.45 4.26
N THR A 87 -3.15 -6.65 4.12
CA THR A 87 -4.59 -6.87 4.01
C THR A 87 -5.22 -6.94 5.40
N TYR A 88 -6.34 -6.24 5.59
CA TYR A 88 -7.13 -6.28 6.82
C TYR A 88 -8.59 -6.62 6.55
N ASP A 89 -9.27 -7.18 7.55
CA ASP A 89 -10.73 -7.21 7.59
C ASP A 89 -11.24 -5.77 7.85
N VAL A 90 -12.07 -5.23 6.97
CA VAL A 90 -12.55 -3.83 7.02
C VAL A 90 -13.28 -3.54 8.33
N LYS A 91 -13.87 -4.56 8.98
CA LYS A 91 -14.49 -4.38 10.30
C LYS A 91 -13.50 -3.88 11.37
N ASN A 92 -12.21 -4.13 11.20
CA ASN A 92 -11.15 -3.71 12.12
C ASN A 92 -10.66 -2.28 11.83
N LEU A 93 -11.13 -1.63 10.75
CA LEU A 93 -10.66 -0.31 10.33
C LEU A 93 -10.74 0.75 11.45
N PRO A 94 -11.82 0.86 12.25
CA PRO A 94 -11.84 1.82 13.35
C PRO A 94 -10.74 1.58 14.39
N ALA A 95 -10.46 0.30 14.72
CA ALA A 95 -9.41 -0.06 15.68
C ALA A 95 -8.01 0.21 15.10
N ILE A 96 -7.81 -0.03 13.80
CA ILE A 96 -6.56 0.28 13.08
C ILE A 96 -6.30 1.78 13.10
N ILE A 97 -7.28 2.61 12.72
CA ILE A 97 -7.17 4.08 12.72
C ILE A 97 -6.85 4.61 14.12
N GLU A 98 -7.55 4.12 15.15
CA GLU A 98 -7.28 4.53 16.54
C GLU A 98 -5.87 4.10 17.01
N THR A 99 -5.40 2.94 16.57
CA THR A 99 -4.03 2.47 16.86
C THR A 99 -2.98 3.36 16.20
N VAL A 100 -3.20 3.76 14.94
CA VAL A 100 -2.31 4.68 14.22
C VAL A 100 -2.32 6.08 14.82
N LYS A 101 -3.48 6.56 15.27
CA LYS A 101 -3.60 7.82 16.01
C LYS A 101 -2.78 7.81 17.30
N LYS A 102 -2.77 6.70 18.04
CA LYS A 102 -1.94 6.56 19.24
C LYS A 102 -0.46 6.55 18.88
N LEU A 103 -0.07 5.87 17.80
CA LEU A 103 1.31 5.90 17.30
C LEU A 103 1.76 7.33 16.94
N SER A 104 0.89 8.12 16.31
CA SER A 104 1.21 9.49 15.89
C SER A 104 1.58 10.41 17.06
N VAL A 105 1.11 10.14 18.28
CA VAL A 105 1.46 10.90 19.49
C VAL A 105 2.93 10.73 19.88
N TYR A 106 3.53 9.58 19.57
CA TYR A 106 4.94 9.26 19.85
C TYR A 106 5.87 9.58 18.68
N MET A 107 5.31 9.86 17.50
CA MET A 107 6.07 10.27 16.34
C MET A 107 6.40 11.75 16.39
N LYS A 108 7.68 12.07 16.33
CA LYS A 108 8.15 13.43 16.07
C LYS A 108 8.33 13.61 14.57
N ARG A 109 8.32 14.86 14.10
CA ARG A 109 8.81 15.17 12.74
C ARG A 109 10.26 14.70 12.61
N PHE A 110 10.55 14.02 11.51
CA PHE A 110 11.88 13.53 11.19
C PHE A 110 12.22 13.86 9.74
N LYS A 111 13.52 13.95 9.47
CA LYS A 111 14.03 14.13 8.11
C LYS A 111 14.30 12.77 7.49
N ILE A 112 14.07 12.70 6.19
CA ILE A 112 14.57 11.64 5.33
C ILE A 112 15.46 12.27 4.26
N LYS A 113 16.32 11.44 3.66
CA LYS A 113 17.13 11.83 2.52
C LYS A 113 16.82 10.88 1.37
N ALA A 114 16.20 11.39 0.32
CA ALA A 114 16.03 10.64 -0.91
C ALA A 114 17.30 10.79 -1.77
N THR A 115 17.85 9.67 -2.24
CA THR A 115 19.24 9.61 -2.74
C THR A 115 19.32 9.47 -4.25
N ASN A 116 18.77 8.39 -4.79
CA ASN A 116 18.96 8.03 -6.19
C ASN A 116 17.69 7.42 -6.76
N LEU A 117 17.49 7.65 -8.06
CA LEU A 117 16.51 6.91 -8.85
C LEU A 117 17.10 5.54 -9.20
N GLU A 118 16.26 4.53 -9.24
CA GLU A 118 16.62 3.16 -9.59
C GLU A 118 15.54 2.54 -10.46
N ALA A 119 15.95 1.87 -11.53
CA ALA A 119 15.08 0.97 -12.27
C ALA A 119 15.24 -0.44 -11.71
N SER A 120 14.15 -1.03 -11.23
CA SER A 120 14.16 -2.39 -10.68
C SER A 120 13.95 -3.44 -11.77
N ALA A 121 14.34 -4.68 -11.46
CA ALA A 121 14.08 -5.84 -12.33
C ALA A 121 12.57 -6.10 -12.56
N GLY A 122 11.69 -5.58 -11.69
CA GLY A 122 10.24 -5.65 -11.84
C GLY A 122 9.65 -4.56 -12.74
N ASN A 123 10.49 -3.81 -13.47
CA ASN A 123 10.12 -2.66 -14.29
C ASN A 123 9.48 -1.52 -13.49
N TRP A 124 9.92 -1.33 -12.24
CA TRP A 124 9.58 -0.14 -11.46
C TRP A 124 10.65 0.91 -11.61
N VAL A 125 10.27 2.17 -11.48
CA VAL A 125 11.22 3.22 -11.12
C VAL A 125 10.92 3.72 -9.72
N LEU A 126 11.92 3.63 -8.87
CA LEU A 126 11.87 3.96 -7.46
C LEU A 126 12.81 5.14 -7.20
N TYR A 127 12.42 6.04 -6.29
CA TYR A 127 13.32 7.05 -5.73
C TYR A 127 13.67 6.62 -4.30
N ASN A 128 14.87 6.07 -4.15
CA ASN A 128 15.32 5.43 -2.92
C ASN A 128 15.49 6.44 -1.78
N VAL A 129 15.21 5.97 -0.57
CA VAL A 129 15.39 6.73 0.67
C VAL A 129 16.47 6.09 1.50
N ASP A 130 17.44 6.89 1.94
CA ASP A 130 18.49 6.44 2.83
C ASP A 130 17.89 6.02 4.18
N ASN A 131 18.09 4.75 4.50
CA ASN A 131 17.66 4.13 5.75
C ASN A 131 18.84 3.51 6.50
N SER A 132 20.06 3.98 6.21
CA SER A 132 21.24 3.61 6.97
C SER A 132 21.12 4.05 8.43
N LYS A 133 21.88 3.37 9.30
CA LYS A 133 22.00 3.77 10.70
C LYS A 133 22.59 5.17 10.80
N LEU A 134 22.19 5.89 11.84
CA LEU A 134 22.77 7.18 12.19
C LEU A 134 24.22 6.99 12.64
N GLU A 135 24.99 8.08 12.67
CA GLU A 135 26.40 8.08 13.07
C GLU A 135 26.62 7.55 14.50
N ASP A 136 25.62 7.70 15.38
CA ASP A 136 25.60 7.19 16.75
C ASP A 136 25.25 5.69 16.86
N GLY A 137 25.04 5.01 15.72
CA GLY A 137 24.69 3.59 15.64
C GLY A 137 23.20 3.28 15.84
N ASN A 138 22.37 4.29 16.14
CA ASN A 138 20.92 4.14 16.26
C ASN A 138 20.26 3.95 14.90
N ASN A 139 19.08 3.34 14.90
CA ASN A 139 18.27 3.20 13.70
C ASN A 139 17.72 4.56 13.25
N ASN A 140 17.61 4.73 11.93
CA ASN A 140 16.90 5.87 11.35
C ASN A 140 15.46 5.93 11.91
N PRO A 141 14.92 7.12 12.27
CA PRO A 141 13.54 7.25 12.73
C PRO A 141 12.51 6.59 11.80
N LEU A 142 12.75 6.60 10.49
CA LEU A 142 11.89 5.93 9.52
C LEU A 142 11.80 4.41 9.76
N GLN A 143 12.93 3.73 9.98
CA GLN A 143 12.96 2.31 10.37
C GLN A 143 12.23 2.09 11.69
N VAL A 144 12.51 2.92 12.71
CA VAL A 144 11.89 2.78 14.04
C VAL A 144 10.37 2.88 13.96
N TYR A 145 9.85 3.83 13.18
CA TYR A 145 8.41 4.00 13.02
C TYR A 145 7.77 2.94 12.12
N ALA A 146 8.47 2.44 11.11
CA ALA A 146 8.00 1.30 10.32
C ALA A 146 7.86 0.05 11.20
N ASP A 147 8.89 -0.29 11.98
CA ASP A 147 8.86 -1.44 12.89
C ASP A 147 7.78 -1.30 13.97
N ALA A 148 7.60 -0.09 14.50
CA ALA A 148 6.54 0.20 15.46
C ALA A 148 5.14 0.00 14.85
N ALA A 149 4.91 0.44 13.60
CA ALA A 149 3.66 0.23 12.90
C ALA A 149 3.36 -1.28 12.73
N VAL A 150 4.36 -2.07 12.35
CA VAL A 150 4.19 -3.54 12.22
C VAL A 150 3.87 -4.16 13.58
N ASN A 151 4.63 -3.82 14.63
CA ASN A 151 4.45 -4.38 15.97
C ASN A 151 3.03 -4.21 16.51
N ILE A 152 2.45 -3.03 16.32
CA ILE A 152 1.12 -2.70 16.89
C ILE A 152 -0.04 -3.11 15.98
N LEU A 153 0.18 -3.26 14.67
CA LEU A 153 -0.90 -3.53 13.70
C LEU A 153 -0.95 -4.96 13.20
N GLN A 154 0.14 -5.73 13.28
CA GLN A 154 0.20 -7.07 12.69
C GLN A 154 -0.88 -8.03 13.20
N ASN A 155 -1.41 -7.81 14.41
CA ASN A 155 -2.45 -8.66 14.99
C ASN A 155 -3.81 -8.50 14.28
N PHE A 156 -4.02 -7.39 13.57
CA PHE A 156 -5.24 -7.16 12.79
C PHE A 156 -5.17 -7.75 11.37
N ARG A 157 -3.99 -8.18 10.92
CA ARG A 157 -3.76 -8.61 9.54
C ARG A 157 -4.59 -9.84 9.17
N TYR A 158 -4.97 -9.92 7.91
CA TYR A 158 -5.55 -11.12 7.34
C TYR A 158 -4.44 -12.17 7.07
N LYS A 159 -4.45 -13.26 7.85
CA LYS A 159 -3.37 -14.27 7.80
C LYS A 159 -3.34 -15.10 6.51
N GLN A 160 -4.42 -15.09 5.73
CA GLN A 160 -4.54 -15.82 4.46
C GLN A 160 -4.39 -14.90 3.24
N ALA A 161 -3.83 -13.69 3.43
CA ALA A 161 -3.50 -12.79 2.33
C ALA A 161 -2.53 -13.47 1.35
N THR A 162 -2.70 -13.19 0.06
CA THR A 162 -1.81 -13.70 -0.99
C THR A 162 -0.56 -12.83 -1.07
N ILE A 163 0.61 -13.46 -1.14
CA ILE A 163 1.88 -12.75 -1.29
C ILE A 163 1.94 -12.04 -2.67
N PRO A 164 2.42 -10.79 -2.74
CA PRO A 164 2.67 -10.13 -4.02
C PRO A 164 3.65 -10.93 -4.90
N SER A 165 3.38 -11.00 -6.20
CA SER A 165 4.17 -11.82 -7.14
C SER A 165 5.66 -11.46 -7.14
N TRP A 166 6.00 -10.18 -7.07
CA TRP A 166 7.39 -9.70 -7.04
C TRP A 166 8.15 -10.17 -5.79
N ALA A 167 7.47 -10.35 -4.66
CA ALA A 167 8.11 -10.77 -3.41
C ALA A 167 8.45 -12.27 -3.40
N ASN A 168 7.83 -13.08 -4.28
CA ASN A 168 8.16 -14.51 -4.39
C ASN A 168 9.59 -14.77 -4.88
N ALA A 169 10.22 -13.80 -5.55
CA ALA A 169 11.59 -13.92 -6.03
C ALA A 169 12.64 -13.77 -4.90
N TYR A 170 12.22 -13.33 -3.70
CA TYR A 170 13.10 -12.98 -2.58
C TYR A 170 12.73 -13.80 -1.34
N PRO A 171 13.46 -14.89 -1.03
CA PRO A 171 13.13 -15.80 0.07
C PRO A 171 12.91 -15.08 1.42
N GLU A 172 13.74 -14.11 1.74
CA GLU A 172 13.69 -13.31 2.95
C GLU A 172 12.45 -12.40 3.02
N LYS A 173 12.03 -11.81 1.91
CA LYS A 173 10.79 -11.03 1.83
C LYS A 173 9.55 -11.92 1.90
N LYS A 174 9.63 -13.13 1.33
CA LYS A 174 8.60 -14.15 1.46
C LYS A 174 8.42 -14.58 2.92
N GLN A 175 9.52 -14.80 3.65
CA GLN A 175 9.46 -15.09 5.08
C GLN A 175 8.84 -13.94 5.87
N ALA A 176 9.27 -12.70 5.61
CA ALA A 176 8.68 -11.51 6.24
C ALA A 176 7.17 -11.42 5.98
N PHE A 177 6.72 -11.70 4.75
CA PHE A 177 5.30 -11.72 4.42
C PHE A 177 4.51 -12.77 5.23
N TYR A 178 5.00 -13.99 5.38
CA TYR A 178 4.26 -15.00 6.14
C TYR A 178 4.15 -14.65 7.63
N LEU A 179 5.22 -14.09 8.20
CA LEU A 179 5.26 -13.67 9.60
C LEU A 179 4.37 -12.45 9.85
N TYR A 180 4.44 -11.45 8.97
CA TYR A 180 3.95 -10.10 9.24
C TYR A 180 2.92 -9.59 8.22
N GLY A 181 2.56 -10.37 7.21
CA GLY A 181 1.60 -9.97 6.16
C GLY A 181 2.12 -8.91 5.19
N SER A 182 3.41 -8.56 5.23
CA SER A 182 4.02 -7.58 4.34
C SER A 182 5.46 -7.98 4.02
N PRO A 183 5.92 -7.88 2.75
CA PRO A 183 7.26 -8.31 2.36
C PRO A 183 8.37 -7.29 2.67
N ASN A 184 8.01 -6.06 3.04
CA ASN A 184 8.94 -4.93 3.17
C ASN A 184 8.93 -4.37 4.59
N VAL A 185 9.31 -5.19 5.58
CA VAL A 185 9.25 -4.86 7.01
C VAL A 185 10.51 -5.32 7.75
N TYR A 186 10.81 -4.72 8.91
CA TYR A 186 11.99 -5.04 9.74
C TYR A 186 13.29 -5.05 8.91
N MET A 187 14.05 -6.14 8.96
CA MET A 187 15.29 -6.32 8.22
C MET A 187 15.13 -6.26 6.69
N GLN A 188 13.89 -6.41 6.20
CA GLN A 188 13.55 -6.33 4.77
C GLN A 188 12.98 -4.99 4.36
N PHE A 189 12.90 -4.02 5.28
CA PHE A 189 12.38 -2.69 5.02
C PHE A 189 13.31 -1.93 4.08
N ASN A 190 12.82 -1.67 2.88
CA ASN A 190 13.47 -0.87 1.86
C ASN A 190 12.58 0.34 1.50
N PRO A 191 12.74 1.49 2.17
CA PRO A 191 11.90 2.65 1.92
C PRO A 191 12.24 3.35 0.61
N HIS A 192 11.21 3.68 -0.15
CA HIS A 192 11.34 4.35 -1.44
C HIS A 192 10.03 5.06 -1.79
N PHE A 193 10.13 6.12 -2.61
CA PHE A 193 8.97 6.65 -3.31
C PHE A 193 8.79 5.91 -4.64
N SER A 194 7.62 5.35 -4.88
CA SER A 194 7.30 4.77 -6.19
C SER A 194 7.06 5.89 -7.20
N VAL A 195 7.86 5.95 -8.27
CA VAL A 195 7.68 6.95 -9.34
C VAL A 195 6.63 6.45 -10.34
N TYR A 196 6.81 5.22 -10.82
CA TYR A 196 5.85 4.47 -11.62
C TYR A 196 6.20 2.97 -11.63
N ALA A 197 5.24 2.16 -12.09
CA ALA A 197 5.46 0.78 -12.50
C ALA A 197 5.08 0.65 -13.98
N ALA A 198 5.91 -0.03 -14.77
CA ALA A 198 5.68 -0.24 -16.19
C ALA A 198 5.32 -1.71 -16.47
N ASN A 199 4.26 -1.94 -17.23
CA ASN A 199 3.91 -3.27 -17.71
C ASN A 199 4.57 -3.52 -19.07
N ILE A 200 5.83 -3.96 -19.04
CA ILE A 200 6.65 -4.14 -20.25
C ILE A 200 6.52 -5.58 -20.76
N PRO A 201 6.19 -5.79 -22.05
CA PRO A 201 6.25 -7.12 -22.64
C PRO A 201 7.67 -7.70 -22.56
N LYS A 202 7.81 -9.00 -22.27
CA LYS A 202 9.12 -9.69 -22.17
C LYS A 202 10.05 -9.43 -23.36
N SER A 203 9.51 -9.28 -24.57
CA SER A 203 10.29 -8.98 -25.78
C SER A 203 10.95 -7.59 -25.76
N GLN A 204 10.42 -6.65 -24.98
CA GLN A 204 10.88 -5.26 -24.88
C GLN A 204 11.63 -4.97 -23.57
N GLU A 205 11.65 -5.91 -22.61
CA GLU A 205 12.25 -5.68 -21.27
C GLU A 205 13.71 -5.22 -21.34
N LYS A 206 14.54 -5.84 -22.20
CA LYS A 206 15.95 -5.45 -22.33
C LYS A 206 16.13 -4.03 -22.87
N GLU A 207 15.32 -3.67 -23.87
CA GLU A 207 15.35 -2.33 -24.47
C GLU A 207 14.87 -1.28 -23.47
N TYR A 208 13.74 -1.56 -22.81
CA TYR A 208 13.21 -0.71 -21.73
C TYR A 208 14.24 -0.48 -20.63
N GLN A 209 14.85 -1.55 -20.11
CA GLN A 209 15.84 -1.47 -19.04
C GLN A 209 17.07 -0.66 -19.46
N SER A 210 17.54 -0.82 -20.71
CA SER A 210 18.63 0.00 -21.26
C SER A 210 18.24 1.48 -21.34
N ASP A 211 17.07 1.79 -21.91
CA ASP A 211 16.60 3.16 -22.10
C ASP A 211 16.40 3.88 -20.77
N ILE A 212 15.73 3.24 -19.81
CA ILE A 212 15.45 3.87 -18.53
C ILE A 212 16.71 4.04 -17.68
N THR A 213 17.64 3.07 -17.73
CA THR A 213 18.93 3.18 -17.03
C THR A 213 19.74 4.34 -17.59
N LYS A 214 19.74 4.52 -18.92
CA LYS A 214 20.37 5.67 -19.56
C LYS A 214 19.72 6.99 -19.10
N CYS A 215 18.40 7.07 -19.13
CA CYS A 215 17.68 8.26 -18.67
C CYS A 215 17.95 8.60 -17.20
N ILE A 216 17.99 7.59 -16.32
CA ILE A 216 18.33 7.78 -14.90
C ILE A 216 19.76 8.31 -14.75
N LYS A 217 20.70 7.78 -15.53
CA LYS A 217 22.11 8.21 -15.51
C LYS A 217 22.30 9.65 -16.01
N ASP A 218 21.58 10.02 -17.06
CA ASP A 218 21.68 11.33 -17.70
C ASP A 218 20.90 12.42 -16.95
N PHE A 219 19.93 12.02 -16.12
CA PHE A 219 19.18 12.95 -15.28
C PHE A 219 20.02 13.42 -14.07
N PRO A 220 20.05 14.72 -13.74
CA PRO A 220 20.86 15.23 -12.64
C PRO A 220 20.47 14.64 -11.28
N SER A 221 21.35 13.80 -10.74
CA SER A 221 21.18 13.24 -9.40
C SER A 221 21.16 14.33 -8.33
N ARG A 222 20.18 14.26 -7.42
CA ARG A 222 20.09 15.15 -6.26
C ARG A 222 19.69 14.37 -5.02
N ASN A 223 20.44 14.62 -3.95
CA ASN A 223 20.02 14.27 -2.61
C ASN A 223 18.98 15.30 -2.16
N ILE A 224 17.76 14.85 -1.89
CA ILE A 224 16.67 15.73 -1.46
C ILE A 224 16.31 15.37 -0.03
N GLU A 225 16.50 16.35 0.88
CA GLU A 225 15.96 16.25 2.22
C GLU A 225 14.47 16.57 2.20
N SER A 226 13.69 15.74 2.89
CA SER A 226 12.27 15.98 3.11
C SER A 226 11.91 15.75 4.56
N VAL A 227 10.98 16.53 5.09
CA VAL A 227 10.52 16.47 6.49
C VAL A 227 9.17 15.81 6.56
N ALA A 228 9.03 14.78 7.38
CA ALA A 228 7.77 14.10 7.65
C ALA A 228 6.71 15.07 8.21
N GLN A 229 5.49 14.99 7.69
CA GLN A 229 4.38 15.92 7.98
C GLN A 229 3.26 15.25 8.78
N ALA A 230 2.81 14.08 8.32
CA ALA A 230 1.72 13.34 8.94
C ALA A 230 1.92 11.82 8.75
N ILE A 231 1.42 11.03 9.71
CA ILE A 231 1.16 9.60 9.50
C ILE A 231 -0.32 9.43 9.13
N CYS A 232 -0.58 8.60 8.13
CA CYS A 232 -1.88 8.47 7.50
C CYS A 232 -2.27 7.00 7.34
N VAL A 233 -3.55 6.76 7.11
CA VAL A 233 -4.13 5.44 6.82
C VAL A 233 -4.92 5.57 5.53
N GLY A 234 -4.76 4.66 4.58
CA GLY A 234 -5.48 4.72 3.32
C GLY A 234 -5.63 3.37 2.62
N TYR A 235 -6.66 3.27 1.78
CA TYR A 235 -6.76 2.17 0.82
C TYR A 235 -5.74 2.36 -0.29
N VAL A 236 -5.31 1.23 -0.87
CA VAL A 236 -4.37 1.23 -1.98
C VAL A 236 -4.87 0.44 -3.19
N ASP A 237 -4.29 0.74 -4.34
CA ASP A 237 -4.38 -0.09 -5.53
C ASP A 237 -3.45 -1.32 -5.46
N THR A 238 -3.43 -2.12 -6.53
CA THR A 238 -2.57 -3.31 -6.64
C THR A 238 -1.06 -2.99 -6.67
N ASN A 239 -0.69 -1.72 -6.89
CA ASN A 239 0.69 -1.24 -6.85
C ASN A 239 1.06 -0.66 -5.46
N GLY A 240 0.17 -0.80 -4.48
CA GLY A 240 0.36 -0.23 -3.14
C GLY A 240 0.25 1.29 -3.11
N GLN A 241 -0.26 1.94 -4.17
CA GLN A 241 -0.43 3.39 -4.23
C GLN A 241 -1.74 3.79 -3.56
N VAL A 242 -1.70 4.82 -2.72
CA VAL A 242 -2.86 5.31 -1.97
C VAL A 242 -3.92 5.87 -2.92
N THR A 243 -5.12 5.28 -2.89
CA THR A 243 -6.27 5.69 -3.71
C THR A 243 -7.29 6.49 -2.92
N GLU A 244 -7.38 6.25 -1.61
CA GLU A 244 -8.29 6.93 -0.70
C GLU A 244 -7.62 7.10 0.66
N GLU A 245 -7.51 8.34 1.13
CA GLU A 245 -7.07 8.63 2.49
C GLU A 245 -8.24 8.49 3.46
N LEU A 246 -8.08 7.65 4.49
CA LEU A 246 -9.10 7.34 5.49
C LEU A 246 -8.88 8.13 6.78
N ALA A 247 -7.63 8.44 7.11
CA ALA A 247 -7.26 9.26 8.26
C ALA A 247 -5.87 9.86 8.07
N SER A 248 -5.66 11.05 8.64
CA SER A 248 -4.37 11.75 8.65
C SER A 248 -4.12 12.37 10.02
N PHE A 249 -2.93 12.14 10.56
CA PHE A 249 -2.52 12.62 11.88
C PHE A 249 -1.21 13.42 11.77
N PRO A 250 -1.26 14.75 11.90
CA PRO A 250 -0.07 15.59 11.84
C PRO A 250 0.97 15.21 12.90
N LEU A 251 2.24 15.18 12.50
CA LEU A 251 3.36 14.94 13.40
C LEU A 251 3.76 16.23 14.11
N LYS A 252 4.18 16.08 15.37
CA LYS A 252 4.61 17.20 16.23
C LYS A 252 6.12 17.43 16.13
#